data_AF-A0A2V7LU79-F1
#
_entry.id   AF-A0A2V7LU79-F1
#
_cell.length_a   1.000
_cell.length_b   1.000
_cell.length_c   1.000
_cell.angle_alpha   90.00
_cell.angle_beta   90.00
_cell.angle_gamma   90.00
#
_symmetry.space_group_name_H-M   'P 1'
#
loop_
_entity.id
_entity.type
_entity.pdbx_description
1 polymer ?
#
loop_
_entity_poly.entity_id
_entity_poly.type
_entity_poly.pdbx_seq_one_letter_code
_entity_poly.pdbx_strand_id
1 'polypeptide(L)'
;EKVKEEIVELEVEMRDAGSGMRDALQDEIGDLLFAVVNLSRKLTIDPRAALERANEKFTRRFEAVERLAAERGVEVGRASLEELDKLWEEVKRR
;
A
#
# COMPACT_ATOMS: atom_id res chain seq x y z
N GLU A 1 18.80 5.82 -0.44
CA GLU A 1 19.54 5.40 0.75
C GLU A 1 18.64 5.39 1.97
N LYS A 2 18.30 6.52 2.62
CA LYS A 2 17.49 6.51 3.86
C LYS A 2 16.18 5.69 3.81
N VAL A 3 15.33 5.83 2.78
CA VAL A 3 14.11 4.99 2.66
C VAL A 3 14.40 3.48 2.65
N LYS A 4 15.53 3.04 2.08
CA LYS A 4 15.91 1.62 2.10
C LYS A 4 16.41 1.18 3.47
N GLU A 5 17.04 2.07 4.22
CA GLU A 5 17.50 1.86 5.60
C GLU A 5 16.30 1.60 6.53
N GLU A 6 15.29 2.49 6.51
CA GLU A 6 14.07 2.33 7.31
C GLU A 6 13.30 1.03 6.98
N ILE A 7 13.32 0.59 5.71
CA ILE A 7 12.69 -0.69 5.33
C ILE A 7 13.42 -1.86 6.01
N VAL A 8 14.75 -1.81 6.07
CA VAL A 8 15.55 -2.87 6.71
C VAL A 8 15.34 -2.87 8.23
N GLU A 9 15.29 -1.70 8.87
CA GLU A 9 15.04 -1.57 10.31
C GLU A 9 13.63 -2.10 10.67
N LEU A 10 12.61 -1.72 9.91
CA LEU A 10 11.26 -2.26 10.06
C LEU A 10 11.20 -3.79 9.85
N GLU A 11 11.92 -4.33 8.86
CA GLU A 11 11.96 -5.78 8.61
C GLU A 11 12.59 -6.57 9.77
N VAL A 12 13.55 -5.98 10.50
CA VAL A 12 14.17 -6.58 11.69
C VAL A 12 13.14 -6.62 12.82
N GLU A 13 12.52 -5.50 13.14
CA GLU A 13 11.51 -5.41 14.21
C GLU A 13 10.29 -6.33 13.95
N MET A 14 9.91 -6.52 12.69
CA MET A 14 8.85 -7.46 12.30
C MET A 14 9.20 -8.94 12.57
N ARG A 15 10.47 -9.33 12.49
CA ARG A 15 10.91 -10.72 12.71
C ARG A 15 10.99 -11.10 14.18
N ASP A 16 11.32 -10.12 15.02
CA ASP A 16 11.50 -10.33 16.46
C ASP A 16 10.18 -10.14 17.25
N ALA A 17 9.05 -10.02 16.54
CA ALA A 17 7.74 -9.63 17.08
C ALA A 17 7.17 -10.58 18.15
N GLY A 18 7.50 -10.30 19.42
CA GLY A 18 6.80 -10.76 20.63
C GLY A 18 5.75 -9.76 21.15
N SER A 19 5.06 -10.09 22.24
CA SER A 19 3.91 -9.32 22.77
C SER A 19 4.22 -7.95 23.41
N GLY A 20 5.40 -7.36 23.20
CA GLY A 20 5.80 -6.03 23.68
C GLY A 20 6.24 -5.06 22.58
N MET A 21 6.15 -5.44 21.30
CA MET A 21 6.83 -4.77 20.18
C MET A 21 6.01 -3.68 19.46
N ARG A 22 4.77 -3.42 19.86
CA ARG A 22 3.88 -2.52 19.10
C ARG A 22 4.41 -1.09 19.03
N ASP A 23 5.06 -0.63 20.09
CA ASP A 23 5.62 0.73 20.15
C ASP A 23 6.85 0.83 19.22
N ALA A 24 7.76 -0.15 19.26
CA ALA A 24 8.92 -0.20 18.36
C ALA A 24 8.51 -0.25 16.88
N LEU A 25 7.54 -1.12 16.53
CA LEU A 25 7.00 -1.16 15.16
C LEU A 25 6.35 0.16 14.74
N GLN A 26 5.72 0.88 15.68
CA GLN A 26 5.11 2.17 15.39
C GLN A 26 6.17 3.24 15.13
N ASP A 27 7.27 3.24 15.87
CA ASP A 27 8.40 4.15 15.68
C ASP A 27 9.03 3.91 14.29
N GLU A 28 9.33 2.66 13.92
CA GLU A 28 9.91 2.31 12.62
C GLU A 28 8.97 2.66 11.44
N ILE A 29 7.66 2.44 11.59
CA ILE A 29 6.69 2.89 10.57
C ILE A 29 6.71 4.42 10.45
N GLY A 30 6.85 5.14 11.57
CA GLY A 30 6.97 6.59 11.59
C GLY A 30 8.18 7.09 10.83
N ASP A 31 9.35 6.50 11.08
CA ASP A 31 10.60 6.88 10.42
C ASP A 31 10.60 6.53 8.92
N LEU A 32 10.03 5.39 8.53
CA LEU A 32 9.80 5.07 7.11
C LEU A 32 8.91 6.11 6.42
N LEU A 33 7.78 6.47 7.02
CA LEU A 33 6.88 7.50 6.46
C LEU A 33 7.59 8.85 6.35
N PHE A 34 8.36 9.24 7.37
CA PHE A 34 9.14 10.47 7.36
C PHE A 34 10.23 10.47 6.28
N ALA A 35 10.95 9.36 6.11
CA ALA A 35 11.95 9.19 5.07
C ALA A 35 11.33 9.30 3.66
N VAL A 36 10.15 8.72 3.45
CA VAL A 36 9.39 8.83 2.18
C VAL A 36 8.97 10.27 1.91
N VAL A 37 8.40 10.97 2.91
CA VAL A 37 8.03 12.40 2.80
C VAL A 37 9.24 13.26 2.44
N ASN A 38 10.38 13.02 3.07
CA ASN A 38 11.61 13.74 2.77
C ASN A 38 12.16 13.43 1.39
N LEU A 39 12.05 12.18 0.93
CA LEU A 39 12.41 11.81 -0.43
C LEU A 39 11.52 12.55 -1.45
N SER A 40 10.20 12.60 -1.24
CA SER A 40 9.30 13.36 -2.10
C SER A 40 9.71 14.83 -2.19
N ARG A 41 10.00 15.47 -1.04
CA ARG A 41 10.48 16.85 -1.00
C ARG A 41 11.80 17.07 -1.74
N LYS A 42 12.78 16.17 -1.58
CA LYS A 42 14.06 16.23 -2.32
C LYS A 42 13.87 16.15 -3.83
N LEU A 43 12.82 15.45 -4.28
CA LEU A 43 12.44 15.33 -5.69
C LEU A 43 11.52 16.47 -6.15
N THR A 44 11.25 17.48 -5.31
CA THR A 44 10.31 18.58 -5.59
C THR A 44 8.88 18.08 -5.89
N ILE A 45 8.50 16.96 -5.26
CA ILE A 45 7.16 16.38 -5.34
C ILE A 45 6.45 16.67 -4.02
N ASP A 46 5.22 17.19 -4.10
CA ASP A 46 4.35 17.31 -2.93
C ASP A 46 3.88 15.90 -2.50
N PRO A 47 4.26 15.43 -1.30
CA PRO A 47 3.92 14.07 -0.84
C PRO A 47 2.41 13.89 -0.61
N ARG A 48 1.69 14.94 -0.19
CA ARG A 48 0.24 14.89 0.01
C ARG A 48 -0.46 14.74 -1.33
N ALA A 49 -0.12 15.58 -2.30
CA ALA A 49 -0.72 15.50 -3.64
C ALA A 49 -0.38 14.16 -4.32
N ALA A 50 0.84 13.64 -4.12
CA ALA A 50 1.22 12.32 -4.62
C ALA A 50 0.37 11.19 -4.02
N LEU A 51 0.11 11.24 -2.70
CA LEU A 51 -0.74 10.27 -2.00
C LEU A 51 -2.21 10.40 -2.43
N GLU A 52 -2.74 11.62 -2.55
CA GLU A 52 -4.11 11.87 -3.04
C GLU A 52 -4.31 11.24 -4.44
N ARG A 53 -3.37 11.46 -5.38
CA ARG A 53 -3.41 10.82 -6.71
C ARG A 53 -3.28 9.30 -6.66
N ALA A 54 -2.51 8.75 -5.71
CA ALA A 54 -2.40 7.31 -5.53
C ALA A 54 -3.74 6.70 -5.05
N ASN A 55 -4.41 7.37 -4.11
CA ASN A 55 -5.72 6.99 -3.59
C ASN A 55 -6.78 7.06 -4.70
N GLU A 56 -6.87 8.15 -5.46
CA GLU A 56 -7.80 8.27 -6.60
C GLU A 56 -7.60 7.17 -7.64
N LYS A 57 -6.33 6.83 -7.94
CA LYS A 57 -5.99 5.72 -8.83
C LYS A 57 -6.44 4.38 -8.26
N PHE A 58 -6.27 4.16 -6.96
CA PHE A 58 -6.75 2.95 -6.30
C PHE A 58 -8.27 2.85 -6.37
N THR A 59 -9.00 3.89 -5.98
CA THR A 59 -10.47 3.95 -6.01
C THR A 59 -11.00 3.64 -7.41
N ARG A 60 -10.51 4.34 -8.45
CA ARG A 60 -10.94 4.10 -9.84
C ARG A 60 -10.73 2.65 -10.29
N ARG A 61 -9.60 2.05 -9.89
CA ARG A 61 -9.29 0.65 -10.22
C ARG A 61 -10.18 -0.31 -9.44
N PHE A 62 -10.41 -0.04 -8.16
CA PHE A 62 -11.26 -0.89 -7.34
C PHE A 62 -12.71 -0.87 -7.83
N GLU A 63 -13.25 0.30 -8.19
CA GLU A 63 -14.58 0.40 -8.83
C GLU A 63 -14.65 -0.38 -10.15
N ALA A 64 -13.55 -0.41 -10.92
CA ALA A 64 -13.49 -1.23 -12.14
C ALA A 64 -13.41 -2.73 -11.82
N VAL A 65 -12.76 -3.13 -10.73
CA VAL A 65 -12.78 -4.51 -10.23
C VAL A 65 -14.19 -4.89 -9.81
N GLU A 66 -14.91 -4.03 -9.09
CA GLU A 66 -16.30 -4.29 -8.68
C GLU A 66 -17.23 -4.47 -9.89
N ARG A 67 -17.10 -3.62 -10.91
CA ARG A 67 -17.85 -3.77 -12.16
C ARG A 67 -17.53 -5.08 -12.87
N LEU A 68 -16.24 -5.42 -13.01
CA LEU A 68 -15.80 -6.66 -13.66
C LEU A 68 -16.23 -7.92 -12.87
N ALA A 69 -16.21 -7.84 -11.55
CA ALA A 69 -16.70 -8.89 -10.66
C ALA A 69 -18.21 -9.11 -10.89
N ALA A 70 -19.00 -8.03 -10.91
CA ALA A 70 -20.43 -8.10 -11.16
C ALA A 70 -20.76 -8.68 -12.55
N GLU A 71 -20.03 -8.27 -13.60
CA GLU A 71 -20.15 -8.83 -14.96
C GLU A 71 -19.89 -10.35 -15.01
N ARG A 72 -19.06 -10.86 -14.10
CA ARG A 72 -18.67 -12.28 -14.01
C ARG A 72 -19.45 -13.07 -12.96
N GLY A 73 -20.41 -12.45 -12.28
CA GLY A 73 -21.17 -13.07 -11.19
C GLY A 73 -20.32 -13.37 -9.95
N VAL A 74 -19.20 -12.66 -9.76
CA VAL A 74 -18.34 -12.77 -8.58
C VAL A 74 -18.79 -11.76 -7.53
N GLU A 75 -19.10 -12.25 -6.32
CA GLU A 75 -19.45 -11.39 -5.18
C GLU A 75 -18.16 -10.96 -4.45
N VAL A 76 -17.78 -9.70 -4.58
CA VAL A 76 -16.50 -9.15 -4.02
C VAL A 76 -16.35 -9.43 -2.53
N GLY A 77 -17.43 -9.32 -1.74
CA GLY A 77 -17.40 -9.58 -0.30
C GLY A 77 -17.21 -11.05 0.10
N ARG A 78 -17.29 -11.98 -0.87
CA ARG A 78 -17.11 -13.43 -0.67
C ARG A 78 -15.98 -14.02 -1.51
N ALA A 79 -15.43 -13.25 -2.43
CA ALA A 79 -14.33 -13.68 -3.28
C ALA A 79 -13.06 -13.90 -2.45
N SER A 80 -12.24 -14.86 -2.89
CA SER A 80 -10.92 -15.06 -2.31
C SER A 80 -9.99 -13.91 -2.71
N LEU A 81 -8.91 -13.70 -1.95
CA LEU A 81 -7.90 -12.70 -2.29
C LEU A 81 -7.29 -12.97 -3.67
N GLU A 82 -7.08 -14.24 -4.02
CA GLU A 82 -6.55 -14.63 -5.33
C GLU A 82 -7.51 -14.30 -6.48
N GLU A 83 -8.82 -14.40 -6.25
CA GLU A 83 -9.83 -14.00 -7.25
C GLU A 83 -9.86 -12.49 -7.45
N LEU A 84 -9.81 -11.72 -6.35
CA LEU A 84 -9.72 -10.26 -6.40
C LEU A 84 -8.43 -9.79 -7.07
N ASP A 85 -7.29 -10.44 -6.77
CA ASP A 85 -6.00 -10.13 -7.39
C ASP A 85 -6.01 -10.37 -8.91
N LYS A 86 -6.66 -11.45 -9.38
CA LYS A 86 -6.81 -11.69 -10.82
C LYS A 86 -7.61 -10.58 -11.51
N LEU A 87 -8.72 -10.16 -10.91
CA LEU A 87 -9.54 -9.06 -11.43
C LEU A 87 -8.76 -7.74 -11.40
N TRP A 88 -8.01 -7.49 -10.33
CA TRP A 88 -7.17 -6.31 -10.16
C TRP A 88 -6.06 -6.21 -11.22
N GLU A 89 -5.35 -7.30 -11.47
CA GLU A 89 -4.32 -7.35 -12.51
C GLU A 89 -4.90 -7.20 -13.92
N GLU A 90 -6.14 -7.66 -14.16
CA GLU A 90 -6.83 -7.41 -15.42
C GLU A 90 -7.17 -5.92 -15.59
N VAL A 91 -7.73 -5.28 -14.55
CA VAL A 91 -8.03 -3.85 -14.55
C VAL A 91 -6.76 -3.01 -14.74
N LYS A 92 -5.63 -3.41 -14.16
CA LYS A 92 -4.35 -2.72 -14.32
C LYS A 92 -3.78 -2.75 -15.74
N ARG A 93 -4.16 -3.74 -16.56
CA ARG A 93 -3.69 -3.91 -17.95
C ARG A 93 -4.53 -3.18 -18.99
N ARG A 94 -5.71 -2.70 -18.61
CA ARG A 94 -6.59 -1.85 -19.45
C ARG A 94 -6.16 -0.39 -19.32
#